data_AF-A0A2J8I6L1-F1
#
_entry.id   AF-A0A2J8I6L1-F1
#
_cell.length_a   1.000
_cell.length_b   1.000
_cell.length_c   1.000
_cell.angle_alpha   90.00
_cell.angle_beta   90.00
_cell.angle_gamma   90.00
#
_symmetry.space_group_name_H-M   'P 1'
#
loop_
_entity.id
_entity.type
_entity.pdbx_description
1 polymer ?
#
loop_
_entity_poly.entity_id
_entity_poly.type
_entity_poly.pdbx_seq_one_letter_code
_entity_poly.pdbx_strand_id
1 'polypeptide(L)'
;MSNIQFLEKEATCLRCAMEICSKGKSPLPTPDFPVMNCKFASLLLAYHIFHISKDVEIVYVAGFGKNLVSHVWLEIEDHVFDITGDQFNMIEDEQLYEEILASRPYPKVHIEKCSQTYLYKLFERTERMPLERQFPAFKNSFIRKLESSYVFLKERLPLQPQ
;
A
#
# COMPACT_ATOMS: atom_id res chain seq x y z
N MET A 1 -19.34 -6.25 11.38
CA MET A 1 -18.14 -6.05 10.55
C MET A 1 -16.94 -6.10 11.49
N SER A 2 -15.99 -7.00 11.27
CA SER A 2 -14.75 -7.04 12.08
C SER A 2 -13.87 -5.82 11.78
N ASN A 3 -12.89 -5.54 12.64
CA ASN A 3 -11.92 -4.44 12.41
C ASN A 3 -11.20 -4.63 11.07
N ILE A 4 -10.73 -5.85 10.78
CA ILE A 4 -10.09 -6.18 9.50
C ILE A 4 -11.02 -5.97 8.30
N GLN A 5 -12.30 -6.38 8.37
CA GLN A 5 -13.25 -6.14 7.27
C GLN A 5 -13.48 -4.65 7.02
N PHE A 6 -13.50 -3.84 8.08
CA PHE A 6 -13.59 -2.39 7.98
C PHE A 6 -12.33 -1.82 7.31
N LEU A 7 -11.14 -2.18 7.78
CA LEU A 7 -9.87 -1.72 7.22
C LEU A 7 -9.68 -2.17 5.76
N GLU A 8 -10.16 -3.36 5.39
CA GLU A 8 -10.16 -3.85 4.01
C GLU A 8 -11.02 -3.01 3.08
N LYS A 9 -12.23 -2.66 3.54
CA LYS A 9 -13.11 -1.74 2.80
C LYS A 9 -12.42 -0.39 2.59
N GLU A 10 -11.78 0.15 3.62
CA GLU A 10 -11.09 1.44 3.55
C GLU A 10 -9.85 1.38 2.64
N ALA A 11 -9.07 0.30 2.70
CA ALA A 11 -7.95 0.06 1.79
C ALA A 11 -8.40 -0.01 0.33
N THR A 12 -9.53 -0.68 0.06
CA THR A 12 -10.13 -0.75 -1.28
C THR A 12 -10.64 0.60 -1.76
N CYS A 13 -11.30 1.37 -0.88
CA CYS A 13 -11.76 2.72 -1.20
C CYS A 13 -10.59 3.65 -1.54
N LEU A 14 -9.52 3.61 -0.75
CA LEU A 14 -8.32 4.39 -0.99
C LEU A 14 -7.64 3.98 -2.30
N ARG A 15 -7.51 2.67 -2.57
CA ARG A 15 -6.98 2.15 -3.82
C ARG A 15 -7.76 2.69 -5.02
N CYS A 16 -9.09 2.63 -4.99
CA CYS A 16 -9.93 3.18 -6.06
C CYS A 16 -9.72 4.69 -6.24
N ALA A 17 -9.66 5.46 -5.15
CA ALA A 17 -9.40 6.90 -5.22
C ALA A 17 -8.02 7.19 -5.86
N MET A 18 -6.99 6.41 -5.50
CA MET A 18 -5.65 6.52 -6.07
C MET A 18 -5.63 6.27 -7.58
N GLU A 19 -6.35 5.25 -8.07
CA GLU A 19 -6.47 4.96 -9.51
C GLU A 19 -7.19 6.06 -10.30
N ILE A 20 -8.17 6.72 -9.70
CA ILE A 20 -8.87 7.85 -10.33
C ILE A 20 -7.94 9.07 -10.39
N CYS A 21 -7.21 9.31 -9.30
CA CYS A 21 -6.33 10.47 -9.18
C CYS A 21 -5.04 10.38 -9.98
N SER A 22 -4.48 9.18 -10.19
CA SER A 22 -3.26 8.98 -10.99
C SER A 22 -3.43 9.45 -12.43
N LYS A 23 -4.66 9.38 -12.96
CA LYS A 23 -5.03 9.86 -14.30
C LYS A 23 -5.27 11.38 -14.37
N GLY A 24 -5.20 12.07 -13.23
CA GLY A 24 -5.48 13.50 -13.10
C GLY A 24 -4.23 14.38 -13.12
N LYS A 25 -4.38 15.63 -12.66
CA LYS A 25 -3.28 16.60 -12.52
C LYS A 25 -2.46 16.44 -11.22
N SER A 26 -2.74 15.41 -10.42
CA SER A 26 -2.08 15.22 -9.14
C SER A 26 -0.61 14.82 -9.35
N PRO A 27 0.34 15.38 -8.58
CA PRO A 27 1.72 14.93 -8.64
C PRO A 27 1.90 13.53 -8.03
N LEU A 28 0.96 13.06 -7.19
CA LEU A 28 0.95 11.71 -6.63
C LEU A 28 -0.48 11.17 -6.38
N PRO A 29 -0.71 9.86 -6.52
CA PRO A 29 0.22 8.87 -7.07
C PRO A 29 0.61 9.19 -8.52
N THR A 30 1.75 8.68 -8.99
CA THR A 30 2.24 9.01 -10.35
C THR A 30 1.28 8.45 -11.41
N PRO A 31 1.35 8.92 -12.67
CA PRO A 31 0.52 8.40 -13.76
C PRO A 31 0.66 6.89 -14.00
N ASP A 32 1.80 6.30 -13.63
CA ASP A 32 2.09 4.87 -13.78
C ASP A 32 1.52 4.00 -12.65
N PHE A 33 0.77 4.58 -11.71
CA PHE A 33 0.16 3.84 -10.61
C PHE A 33 -0.61 2.59 -11.11
N PRO A 34 -0.41 1.41 -10.50
CA PRO A 34 0.31 1.14 -9.25
C PRO A 34 1.84 0.96 -9.35
N VAL A 35 2.41 0.89 -10.56
CA VAL A 35 3.84 0.64 -10.79
C VAL A 35 4.70 1.71 -10.12
N MET A 36 5.75 1.29 -9.41
CA MET A 36 6.70 2.17 -8.71
C MET A 36 6.08 3.05 -7.60
N ASN A 37 4.85 2.78 -7.19
CA ASN A 37 4.16 3.56 -6.15
C ASN A 37 3.99 2.83 -4.81
N CYS A 38 4.45 1.57 -4.67
CA CYS A 38 4.22 0.73 -3.49
C CYS A 38 4.57 1.41 -2.16
N LYS A 39 5.72 2.09 -2.08
CA LYS A 39 6.14 2.82 -0.87
C LYS A 39 5.19 3.96 -0.53
N PHE A 40 4.88 4.79 -1.52
CA PHE A 40 4.00 5.94 -1.30
C PHE A 40 2.57 5.48 -0.97
N ALA A 41 2.04 4.51 -1.71
CA ALA A 41 0.72 3.95 -1.50
C ALA A 41 0.58 3.32 -0.11
N SER A 42 1.56 2.53 0.32
CA SER A 42 1.57 1.94 1.66
C SER A 42 1.59 3.00 2.76
N LEU A 43 2.45 4.02 2.63
CA LEU A 43 2.52 5.08 3.65
C LEU A 43 1.26 5.97 3.65
N LEU A 44 0.64 6.18 2.50
CA LEU A 44 -0.63 6.88 2.41
C LEU A 44 -1.79 6.07 3.00
N LEU A 45 -1.79 4.74 2.82
CA LEU A 45 -2.73 3.85 3.48
C LEU A 45 -2.58 3.90 5.00
N ALA A 46 -1.34 3.85 5.51
CA ALA A 46 -1.09 4.01 6.94
C ALA A 46 -1.57 5.38 7.44
N TYR A 47 -1.33 6.44 6.66
CA TYR A 47 -1.79 7.80 6.98
C TYR A 47 -3.32 7.85 7.08
N HIS A 48 -4.03 7.26 6.11
CA HIS A 48 -5.48 7.15 6.10
C HIS A 48 -6.01 6.37 7.32
N ILE A 49 -5.44 5.20 7.60
CA ILE A 49 -5.86 4.34 8.71
C ILE A 49 -5.67 5.05 10.06
N PHE A 50 -4.57 5.77 10.25
CA PHE A 50 -4.38 6.59 11.46
C PHE A 50 -5.43 7.72 11.61
N HIS A 51 -6.04 8.20 10.53
CA HIS A 51 -7.10 9.21 10.61
C HIS A 51 -8.45 8.63 11.02
N ILE A 52 -8.73 7.37 10.68
CA ILE A 52 -10.02 6.74 10.92
C ILE A 52 -10.04 5.82 12.16
N SER A 53 -8.88 5.31 12.59
CA SER A 53 -8.75 4.45 13.76
C SER A 53 -7.79 5.04 14.79
N LYS A 54 -8.21 5.05 16.06
CA LYS A 54 -7.43 5.53 17.21
C LYS A 54 -6.54 4.47 17.84
N ASP A 55 -6.90 3.20 17.69
CA ASP A 55 -6.20 2.07 18.32
C ASP A 55 -5.84 1.06 17.23
N VAL A 56 -4.71 1.31 16.57
CA VAL A 56 -4.21 0.48 15.48
C VAL A 56 -2.69 0.55 15.46
N GLU A 57 -2.06 -0.62 15.45
CA GLU A 57 -0.62 -0.75 15.25
C GLU A 57 -0.38 -1.10 13.79
N ILE A 58 0.50 -0.33 13.14
CA ILE A 58 0.84 -0.50 11.73
C ILE A 58 2.34 -0.66 11.63
N VAL A 59 2.80 -1.72 10.98
CA VAL A 59 4.21 -1.95 10.69
C VAL A 59 4.42 -1.75 9.19
N TYR A 60 5.32 -0.84 8.85
CA TYR A 60 5.86 -0.72 7.50
C TYR A 60 6.79 -1.90 7.23
N VAL A 61 6.64 -2.54 6.08
CA VAL A 61 7.53 -3.62 5.65
C VAL A 61 8.06 -3.34 4.25
N ALA A 62 9.37 -3.41 4.09
CA ALA A 62 10.00 -3.51 2.79
C ALA A 62 10.61 -4.89 2.63
N GLY A 63 10.38 -5.50 1.47
CA GLY A 63 10.97 -6.77 1.11
C GLY A 63 11.74 -6.70 -0.20
N PHE A 64 12.75 -7.55 -0.32
CA PHE A 64 13.53 -7.75 -1.53
C PHE A 64 13.41 -9.20 -1.97
N GLY A 65 13.10 -9.38 -3.25
CA GLY A 65 13.15 -10.66 -3.94
C GLY A 65 14.44 -10.78 -4.74
N LYS A 66 14.47 -11.78 -5.63
CA LYS A 66 15.55 -11.94 -6.60
C LYS A 66 15.60 -10.74 -7.57
N ASN A 67 16.73 -10.59 -8.26
CA ASN A 67 16.96 -9.53 -9.24
C ASN A 67 16.72 -8.10 -8.72
N LEU A 68 16.91 -7.87 -7.42
CA LEU A 68 16.68 -6.58 -6.74
C LEU A 68 15.25 -6.05 -6.84
N VAL A 69 14.28 -6.91 -7.20
CA VAL A 69 12.87 -6.53 -7.20
C VAL A 69 12.44 -6.31 -5.75
N SER A 70 12.07 -5.08 -5.42
CA SER A 70 11.65 -4.70 -4.07
C SER A 70 10.17 -4.37 -4.03
N HIS A 71 9.56 -4.57 -2.88
CA HIS A 71 8.17 -4.24 -2.66
C HIS A 71 7.93 -3.73 -1.24
N VAL A 72 6.90 -2.91 -1.09
CA VAL A 72 6.52 -2.33 0.21
C VAL A 72 5.05 -2.62 0.45
N TRP A 73 4.74 -3.06 1.66
CA TRP A 73 3.39 -3.29 2.16
C TRP A 73 3.29 -2.89 3.63
N LEU A 74 2.09 -2.98 4.19
CA LEU A 74 1.86 -2.81 5.62
C LEU A 74 1.50 -4.14 6.27
N GLU A 75 1.81 -4.25 7.55
CA GLU A 75 1.20 -5.25 8.41
C GLU A 75 0.41 -4.56 9.50
N ILE A 76 -0.81 -5.04 9.70
CA ILE A 76 -1.77 -4.48 10.65
C ILE A 76 -2.40 -5.68 11.34
N GLU A 77 -2.28 -5.74 12.67
CA GLU A 77 -2.60 -6.94 13.44
C GLU A 77 -1.85 -8.17 12.89
N ASP A 78 -2.54 -9.27 12.58
CA ASP A 78 -1.98 -10.49 11.98
C ASP A 78 -2.12 -10.56 10.45
N HIS A 79 -2.37 -9.42 9.79
CA HIS A 79 -2.64 -9.34 8.35
C HIS A 79 -1.66 -8.44 7.59
N VAL A 80 -1.32 -8.86 6.38
CA VAL A 80 -0.68 -8.04 5.36
C VAL A 80 -1.74 -7.19 4.67
N PHE A 81 -1.40 -5.94 4.38
CA PHE A 81 -2.17 -5.02 3.54
C PHE A 81 -1.26 -4.50 2.43
N ASP A 82 -1.56 -4.89 1.19
CA ASP A 82 -0.89 -4.40 -0.01
C ASP A 82 -1.92 -3.94 -1.04
N ILE A 83 -1.89 -2.65 -1.37
CA ILE A 83 -2.78 -2.03 -2.34
C ILE A 83 -2.09 -1.75 -3.67
N THR A 84 -0.98 -2.45 -3.97
CA THR A 84 -0.17 -2.25 -5.18
C THR A 84 0.41 -3.55 -5.76
N GLY A 85 0.07 -4.72 -5.22
CA GLY A 85 0.62 -6.01 -5.67
C GLY A 85 0.35 -6.32 -7.15
N ASP A 86 -0.77 -5.85 -7.69
CA ASP A 86 -1.09 -5.95 -9.12
C ASP A 86 -0.18 -5.14 -10.05
N GLN A 87 0.74 -4.31 -9.53
CA GLN A 87 1.81 -3.72 -10.35
C GLN A 87 2.63 -4.80 -11.06
N PHE A 88 2.78 -5.98 -10.43
CA PHE A 88 3.50 -7.08 -11.02
C PHE A 88 2.77 -7.70 -12.20
N ASN A 89 1.48 -7.40 -12.43
CA ASN A 89 0.78 -7.79 -13.66
C ASN A 89 1.12 -6.86 -14.84
N MET A 90 1.68 -5.68 -14.57
CA MET A 90 1.88 -4.60 -15.55
C MET A 90 3.36 -4.40 -15.91
N ILE A 91 4.27 -4.78 -15.01
CA ILE A 91 5.72 -4.71 -15.26
C ILE A 91 6.09 -5.79 -16.29
N GLU A 92 6.95 -5.45 -17.25
CA GLU A 92 7.44 -6.40 -18.28
C GLU A 92 8.18 -7.59 -17.68
N ASP A 93 8.07 -8.75 -18.34
CA ASP A 93 8.58 -10.03 -17.81
C ASP A 93 10.08 -10.01 -17.55
N GLU A 94 10.86 -9.32 -18.39
CA GLU A 94 12.32 -9.22 -18.28
C GLU A 94 12.79 -8.46 -17.03
N GLN A 95 11.89 -7.72 -16.38
CA GLN A 95 12.17 -6.96 -15.16
C GLN A 95 11.83 -7.75 -13.89
N LEU A 96 11.21 -8.93 -14.02
CA LEU A 96 10.76 -9.76 -12.92
C LEU A 96 11.51 -11.10 -12.92
N TYR A 97 11.36 -11.84 -11.82
CA TYR A 97 11.90 -13.18 -11.69
C TYR A 97 10.77 -14.21 -11.73
N GLU A 98 11.13 -15.46 -12.06
CA GLU A 98 10.19 -16.53 -12.43
C GLU A 98 9.06 -16.74 -11.43
N GLU A 99 9.33 -16.73 -10.13
CA GLU A 99 8.30 -16.95 -9.11
C GLU A 99 7.26 -15.83 -9.06
N ILE A 100 7.63 -14.58 -9.39
CA ILE A 100 6.65 -13.50 -9.53
C ILE A 100 5.77 -13.76 -10.77
N LEU A 101 6.38 -14.13 -11.89
CA LEU A 101 5.66 -14.38 -13.14
C LEU A 101 4.69 -15.56 -13.00
N ALA A 102 5.14 -16.64 -12.37
CA ALA A 102 4.37 -17.86 -12.15
C ALA A 102 3.15 -17.66 -11.23
N SER A 103 3.16 -16.62 -10.39
CA SER A 103 2.07 -16.33 -9.45
C SER A 103 1.08 -15.26 -9.95
N ARG A 104 1.25 -14.77 -11.19
CA ARG A 104 0.26 -13.89 -11.82
C ARG A 104 -1.07 -14.64 -12.08
N PRO A 105 -2.22 -13.95 -12.03
CA PRO A 105 -2.38 -12.52 -11.75
C PRO A 105 -2.48 -12.21 -10.25
N TYR A 106 -1.95 -11.06 -9.85
CA TYR A 106 -2.08 -10.51 -8.50
C TYR A 106 -3.33 -9.62 -8.35
N PRO A 107 -3.99 -9.61 -7.18
CA PRO A 107 -5.13 -8.74 -6.93
C PRO A 107 -4.70 -7.27 -6.70
N LYS A 108 -5.60 -6.32 -6.99
CA LYS A 108 -5.39 -4.89 -6.73
C LYS A 108 -5.21 -4.56 -5.24
N VAL A 109 -5.94 -5.29 -4.41
CA VAL A 109 -5.88 -5.21 -2.96
C VAL A 109 -5.67 -6.62 -2.47
N HIS A 110 -4.53 -6.84 -1.82
CA HIS A 110 -4.17 -8.09 -1.18
C HIS A 110 -4.22 -7.88 0.33
N ILE A 111 -5.19 -8.52 0.97
CA ILE A 111 -5.31 -8.56 2.42
C ILE A 111 -5.44 -10.01 2.84
N GLU A 112 -4.43 -10.48 3.56
CA GLU A 112 -4.33 -11.88 3.95
C GLU A 112 -3.52 -12.00 5.23
N LYS A 113 -3.76 -13.07 6.00
CA LYS A 113 -2.94 -13.36 7.17
C LYS A 113 -1.47 -13.44 6.81
N CYS A 114 -0.63 -12.93 7.69
CA CYS A 114 0.82 -12.98 7.56
C CYS A 114 1.34 -14.41 7.30
N SER A 115 0.69 -15.45 7.87
CA SER A 115 1.09 -16.85 7.66
C SER A 115 0.72 -17.43 6.29
N GLN A 116 -0.16 -16.78 5.52
CA GLN A 116 -0.72 -17.30 4.27
C GLN A 116 -0.27 -16.49 3.04
N THR A 117 0.09 -15.22 3.25
CA THR A 117 0.49 -14.27 2.21
C THR A 117 1.58 -14.79 1.26
N TYR A 118 1.37 -14.57 -0.04
CA TYR A 118 2.39 -14.82 -1.05
C TYR A 118 3.61 -13.90 -0.87
N LEU A 119 3.45 -12.72 -0.27
CA LEU A 119 4.55 -11.75 -0.11
C LEU A 119 5.72 -12.34 0.66
N TYR A 120 5.46 -13.18 1.66
CA TYR A 120 6.52 -13.81 2.45
C TYR A 120 7.21 -14.96 1.73
N LYS A 121 6.60 -15.49 0.66
CA LYS A 121 7.19 -16.50 -0.21
C LYS A 121 8.05 -15.86 -1.30
N LEU A 122 7.65 -14.68 -1.77
CA LEU A 122 8.33 -13.96 -2.84
C LEU A 122 9.44 -13.05 -2.33
N PHE A 123 9.25 -12.40 -1.17
CA PHE A 123 10.16 -11.37 -0.68
C PHE A 123 10.74 -11.74 0.68
N GLU A 124 12.07 -11.61 0.80
CA GLU A 124 12.73 -11.54 2.09
C GLU A 124 12.42 -10.18 2.73
N ARG A 125 11.95 -10.17 3.98
CA ARG A 125 11.58 -8.95 4.71
C ARG A 125 12.82 -8.27 5.28
N THR A 126 13.38 -7.34 4.54
CA THR A 126 14.64 -6.66 4.88
C THR A 126 14.45 -5.48 5.83
N GLU A 127 13.29 -4.84 5.82
CA GLU A 127 12.96 -3.72 6.71
C GLU A 127 11.59 -3.96 7.34
N ARG A 128 11.52 -3.78 8.66
CA ARG A 128 10.28 -3.80 9.44
C ARG A 128 10.34 -2.67 10.45
N MET A 129 9.45 -1.70 10.29
CA MET A 129 9.44 -0.49 11.12
C MET A 129 8.03 -0.21 11.62
N PRO A 130 7.77 -0.26 12.95
CA PRO A 130 6.53 0.26 13.51
C PRO A 130 6.34 1.72 13.11
N LEU A 131 5.16 2.05 12.61
CA LEU A 131 4.82 3.41 12.24
C LEU A 131 4.17 4.12 13.43
N GLU A 132 4.63 5.34 13.67
CA GLU A 132 4.02 6.24 14.63
C GLU A 132 3.11 7.24 13.93
N ARG A 133 2.07 7.70 14.65
CA ARG A 133 1.25 8.83 14.21
C ARG A 133 2.17 10.02 13.95
N GLN A 134 1.87 10.78 12.90
CA GLN A 134 2.70 11.91 12.40
C GLN A 134 4.00 11.52 11.68
N PHE A 135 4.35 10.22 11.56
CA PHE A 135 5.47 9.76 10.74
C PHE A 135 6.84 10.42 11.06
N PRO A 136 7.27 10.50 12.35
CA PRO A 136 8.49 11.21 12.75
C PRO A 136 9.78 10.67 12.12
N ALA A 137 9.78 9.40 11.70
CA ALA A 137 10.90 8.77 10.98
C ALA A 137 11.11 9.32 9.55
N PHE A 138 10.19 10.13 9.03
CA PHE A 138 10.23 10.64 7.67
C PHE A 138 10.50 12.15 7.63
N LYS A 139 11.15 12.61 6.55
CA LYS A 139 11.40 14.05 6.36
C LYS A 139 10.09 14.83 6.25
N ASN A 140 10.03 16.02 6.86
CA ASN A 140 8.87 16.92 6.78
C ASN A 140 8.40 17.23 5.36
N SER A 141 9.32 17.30 4.38
CA SER A 141 8.95 17.48 2.97
C SER A 141 8.14 16.31 2.40
N PHE A 142 8.43 15.09 2.85
CA PHE A 142 7.68 13.89 2.48
C PHE A 142 6.33 13.83 3.19
N ILE A 143 6.28 14.18 4.49
CA ILE A 143 5.02 14.24 5.25
C ILE A 143 4.04 15.24 4.60
N ARG A 144 4.49 16.45 4.26
CA ARG A 144 3.66 17.42 3.52
C ARG A 144 3.15 16.88 2.18
N LYS A 145 3.92 16.02 1.53
CA LYS A 145 3.51 15.37 0.28
C LYS A 145 2.41 14.35 0.52
N LEU A 146 2.54 13.52 1.57
CA LEU A 146 1.46 12.61 2.01
C LEU A 146 0.19 13.37 2.36
N GLU A 147 0.30 14.43 3.15
CA GLU A 147 -0.83 15.27 3.58
C GLU A 147 -1.58 15.87 2.40
N SER A 148 -0.86 16.53 1.48
CA SER A 148 -1.47 17.17 0.31
C SER A 148 -2.12 16.16 -0.63
N SER A 149 -1.48 15.01 -0.85
CA SER A 149 -2.10 13.91 -1.60
C SER A 149 -3.32 13.34 -0.90
N TYR A 150 -3.28 13.18 0.42
CA TYR A 150 -4.42 12.69 1.19
C TYR A 150 -5.61 13.64 1.10
N VAL A 151 -5.39 14.95 1.26
CA VAL A 151 -6.44 15.98 1.09
C VAL A 151 -7.06 15.89 -0.30
N PHE A 152 -6.23 15.78 -1.34
CA PHE A 152 -6.71 15.65 -2.72
C PHE A 152 -7.53 14.36 -2.96
N LEU A 153 -7.14 13.26 -2.32
CA LEU A 153 -7.82 11.96 -2.44
C LEU A 153 -9.08 11.86 -1.60
N LYS A 154 -9.14 12.55 -0.46
CA LYS A 154 -10.25 12.47 0.49
C LYS A 154 -11.58 12.89 -0.12
N GLU A 155 -11.57 13.87 -1.03
CA GLU A 155 -12.76 14.31 -1.76
C GLU A 155 -13.36 13.22 -2.67
N ARG A 156 -12.57 12.19 -2.98
CA ARG A 156 -12.93 11.08 -3.89
C ARG A 156 -13.10 9.75 -3.16
N LEU A 157 -12.85 9.71 -1.85
CA LEU A 157 -13.24 8.57 -1.04
C LEU A 157 -14.78 8.55 -0.97
N PRO A 158 -15.42 7.38 -1.14
CA PRO A 158 -16.86 7.28 -0.96
C PRO A 158 -17.22 7.79 0.44
N LEU A 159 -18.26 8.63 0.53
CA LEU A 159 -18.75 9.17 1.79
C LEU A 159 -18.98 8.02 2.76
N GLN A 160 -18.29 8.03 3.90
CA GLN A 160 -18.61 7.08 4.96
C GLN A 160 -20.04 7.37 5.45
N PRO A 161 -20.93 6.37 5.52
CA PRO A 161 -22.19 6.56 6.20
C PRO A 161 -21.89 6.92 7.66
N GLN A 162 -22.51 8.01 8.13
CA GLN A 162 -22.44 8.48 9.51
C GLN A 162 -23.01 7.45 10.48
#